data_AF-A0A344W2J8-F1
#
_entry.id   AF-A0A344W2J8-F1
#
_cell.length_a   1.000
_cell.length_b   1.000
_cell.length_c   1.000
_cell.angle_alpha   90.00
_cell.angle_beta   90.00
_cell.angle_gamma   90.00
#
_symmetry.space_group_name_H-M   'P 1'
#
loop_
_entity.id
_entity.type
_entity.pdbx_description
1 polymer ?
#
loop_
_entity_poly.entity_id
_entity_poly.type
_entity_poly.pdbx_seq_one_letter_code
_entity_poly.pdbx_strand_id
1 'polypeptide(L)' 'MEKLLELRVLPIVNENDTVATQEIRFGDNDHLASLVAQLVQADVLVLLSDVDGIYTKPPHEPGAERIEIVPFWSSS' A
#
# COMPACT_ATOMS: atom_id res chain seq x y z
N MET A 1 -18.39 -0.47 2.97
CA MET A 1 -17.34 0.18 3.79
C MET A 1 -17.88 1.41 4.50
N GLU A 2 -18.55 2.31 3.77
CA GLU A 2 -19.24 3.51 4.31
C GLU A 2 -20.02 3.23 5.61
N LYS A 3 -20.87 2.19 5.64
CA LYS A 3 -21.65 1.84 6.84
C LYS A 3 -20.80 1.57 8.09
N LEU A 4 -19.63 0.93 7.95
CA LEU A 4 -18.75 0.67 9.09
C LEU A 4 -18.12 1.97 9.60
N LEU A 5 -17.70 2.84 8.68
CA LEU A 5 -17.13 4.15 9.00
C LEU A 5 -18.17 5.08 9.66
N GLU A 6 -19.40 5.10 9.15
CA GLU A 6 -20.52 5.83 9.76
C GLU A 6 -20.79 5.37 11.21
N LEU A 7 -20.65 4.07 11.46
CA LEU A 7 -20.80 3.48 12.79
C LEU A 7 -19.56 3.66 13.68
N ARG A 8 -18.54 4.41 13.22
CA ARG A 8 -17.26 4.62 13.90
C ARG A 8 -16.53 3.32 14.23
N VAL A 9 -16.72 2.29 13.41
CA VAL A 9 -15.98 1.04 13.46
C VAL A 9 -14.65 1.22 12.72
N LEU A 10 -13.57 0.63 13.25
CA LEU A 10 -12.29 0.53 12.55
C LEU A 10 -12.30 -0.72 11.65
N PRO A 11 -12.46 -0.58 10.32
CA PRO A 11 -12.43 -1.73 9.43
C PRO A 11 -11.01 -2.31 9.34
N ILE A 12 -10.90 -3.62 9.51
CA ILE A 12 -9.66 -4.37 9.29
C ILE A 12 -9.90 -5.22 8.05
N VAL A 13 -9.14 -4.95 6.99
CA VAL A 13 -9.25 -5.64 5.71
C VAL A 13 -7.97 -6.45 5.50
N ASN A 14 -8.13 -7.66 4.97
CA ASN A 14 -7.04 -8.52 4.54
C ASN A 14 -7.49 -9.28 3.30
N GLU A 15 -6.55 -9.84 2.57
CA GLU A 15 -6.88 -10.82 1.54
C GLU A 15 -7.60 -12.03 2.14
N ASN A 16 -8.47 -12.64 1.33
CA ASN A 16 -9.13 -13.89 1.68
C ASN A 16 -8.28 -15.08 1.20
N ASP A 17 -7.34 -15.50 2.06
CA ASP A 17 -6.38 -16.60 1.82
C ASP A 17 -7.00 -17.96 1.44
N THR A 18 -8.33 -18.12 1.60
CA THR A 18 -9.06 -19.35 1.28
C THR A 18 -9.47 -19.48 -0.19
N VAL A 19 -9.44 -18.39 -0.97
CA VAL A 19 -9.84 -18.37 -2.40
C VAL A 19 -8.66 -18.08 -3.32
N ALA A 20 -7.59 -17.48 -2.80
CA ALA A 20 -6.38 -17.18 -3.55
C ALA A 20 -5.58 -18.45 -3.87
N THR A 21 -5.34 -18.71 -5.16
CA THR A 21 -4.42 -19.76 -5.62
C THR A 21 -2.99 -19.39 -5.22
N GLN A 22 -2.23 -20.33 -4.64
CA GLN A 22 -0.95 -20.13 -3.94
C GLN A 22 0.22 -19.50 -4.74
N GLU A 23 0.03 -19.07 -5.99
CA GLU A 23 1.12 -18.71 -6.90
C GLU A 23 1.60 -17.26 -6.76
N ILE A 24 0.87 -16.36 -6.10
CA ILE A 24 1.29 -14.97 -5.86
C ILE A 24 0.77 -14.55 -4.48
N ARG A 25 1.66 -14.16 -3.57
CA ARG A 25 1.33 -13.67 -2.21
C ARG A 25 2.08 -12.38 -1.84
N PHE A 26 3.02 -11.96 -2.67
CA PHE A 26 3.86 -10.78 -2.41
C PHE A 26 3.24 -9.59 -3.12
N GLY A 27 2.82 -8.58 -2.35
CA GLY A 27 2.28 -7.31 -2.86
C GLY A 27 0.75 -7.26 -3.01
N ASP A 28 0.01 -8.34 -2.71
CA ASP A 28 -1.45 -8.36 -2.85
C ASP A 28 -2.13 -7.40 -1.87
N ASN A 29 -1.62 -7.31 -0.64
CA ASN A 29 -2.16 -6.37 0.34
C ASN A 29 -1.85 -4.90 0.00
N ASP A 30 -0.78 -4.59 -0.73
CA ASP A 30 -0.52 -3.21 -1.20
C ASP A 30 -1.55 -2.81 -2.26
N HIS A 31 -1.85 -3.73 -3.19
CA HIS A 31 -2.88 -3.53 -4.19
C HIS A 31 -4.28 -3.46 -3.54
N LEU A 32 -4.61 -4.38 -2.64
CA LEU A 32 -5.85 -4.36 -1.87
C LEU A 32 -6.01 -3.05 -1.09
N ALA A 33 -4.96 -2.57 -0.45
CA ALA A 33 -4.97 -1.30 0.28
C ALA A 33 -5.20 -0.11 -0.67
N SER A 34 -4.60 -0.12 -1.86
CA SER A 34 -4.89 0.87 -2.92
C SER A 34 -6.36 0.85 -3.35
N LEU A 35 -6.94 -0.34 -3.57
CA LEU A 35 -8.36 -0.47 -3.93
C LEU A 35 -9.29 -0.01 -2.80
N VAL A 36 -8.98 -0.35 -1.55
CA VAL A 36 -9.74 0.09 -0.37
C VAL A 36 -9.66 1.59 -0.21
N ALA A 37 -8.47 2.19 -0.35
CA ALA A 37 -8.27 3.64 -0.28
C ALA A 37 -9.10 4.37 -1.35
N GLN A 38 -9.12 3.88 -2.58
CA GLN A 38 -9.97 4.41 -3.64
C GLN A 38 -11.47 4.26 -3.32
N LEU A 39 -11.89 3.09 -2.84
CA LEU A 39 -13.29 2.79 -2.51
C LEU A 39 -13.84 3.72 -1.42
N VAL A 40 -13.02 4.06 -0.42
CA VAL A 40 -13.42 4.96 0.68
C VAL A 40 -13.09 6.42 0.40
N GLN A 41 -12.52 6.73 -0.76
CA GLN A 41 -12.03 8.07 -1.11
C GLN A 41 -11.08 8.62 -0.03
N ALA A 42 -10.12 7.80 0.40
CA ALA A 42 -9.14 8.21 1.40
C ALA A 42 -8.26 9.35 0.87
N ASP A 43 -8.01 10.36 1.70
CA ASP A 43 -7.07 11.44 1.38
C ASP A 43 -5.62 10.94 1.27
N VAL A 44 -5.28 9.90 2.05
CA VAL A 44 -3.91 9.35 2.15
C VAL A 44 -3.96 7.84 2.35
N LEU A 45 -3.08 7.12 1.66
CA LEU A 45 -2.73 5.72 1.94
C LEU A 45 -1.31 5.67 2.52
N VAL A 46 -1.19 5.10 3.72
CA VAL A 46 0.10 4.88 4.39
C VAL A 46 0.45 3.40 4.32
N LEU A 47 1.53 3.06 3.62
CA LEU A 47 2.08 1.71 3.58
C LEU A 47 3.20 1.59 4.60
N LEU A 48 3.05 0.67 5.56
CA LEU A 48 4.07 0.38 6.56
C LEU A 48 4.90 -0.80 6.07
N SER A 49 6.20 -0.61 6.00
CA SER A 49 7.17 -1.60 5.51
C SER A 49 8.28 -1.81 6.53
N ASP A 50 8.99 -2.93 6.40
CA ASP A 50 10.22 -3.23 7.13
C ASP A 50 11.41 -2.39 6.61
N VAL A 51 11.27 -1.81 5.42
CA VAL A 51 12.14 -0.76 4.88
C VAL A 51 11.51 0.61 5.15
N ASP A 52 12.31 1.57 5.62
CA ASP A 52 11.87 2.90 6.06
C ASP A 52 11.62 3.92 4.93
N GLY A 53 11.65 3.46 3.68
CA GLY A 53 11.37 4.27 2.51
C GLY A 53 11.81 3.63 1.21
N ILE A 54 11.70 4.40 0.13
CA ILE A 54 12.17 4.01 -1.20
C ILE A 54 13.62 4.46 -1.35
N TYR A 55 14.45 3.64 -1.98
CA TYR A 55 15.86 3.92 -2.23
C TYR A 55 16.20 3.73 -3.70
N THR A 56 17.29 4.37 -4.16
CA THR A 56 17.80 4.24 -5.54
C THR A 56 18.33 2.84 -5.87
N LYS A 57 18.64 2.03 -4.86
CA LYS A 57 19.07 0.63 -4.90
C LYS A 57 18.79 -0.02 -3.53
N PRO A 58 19.01 -1.32 -3.32
CA PRO A 58 18.84 -1.93 -2.00
C PRO A 58 19.60 -1.15 -0.90
N PRO A 59 18.95 -0.80 0.22
CA PRO A 59 19.50 0.16 1.19
C PRO A 59 20.80 -0.29 1.88
N HIS A 60 21.11 -1.59 1.83
CA HIS A 60 22.34 -2.16 2.36
C HIS A 60 23.53 -2.05 1.40
N GLU A 61 23.32 -1.65 0.16
CA GLU A 61 24.38 -1.52 -0.84
C GLU A 61 25.09 -0.14 -0.76
N PRO A 62 26.42 -0.08 -1.00
CA PRO A 62 27.15 1.19 -1.02
C PRO A 62 26.56 2.21 -2.01
N GLY A 63 26.38 3.44 -1.52
CA GLY A 63 25.82 4.54 -2.30
C GLY A 63 24.33 4.42 -2.58
N ALA A 64 23.58 3.67 -1.78
CA ALA A 64 22.12 3.76 -1.76
C ALA A 64 21.68 5.11 -1.19
N GLU A 65 20.79 5.79 -1.89
CA GLU A 65 20.25 7.10 -1.49
C GLU A 65 18.74 6.99 -1.34
N ARG A 66 18.20 7.58 -0.26
CA ARG A 66 16.76 7.59 0.03
C ARG A 66 16.05 8.56 -0.90
N ILE A 67 14.92 8.13 -1.44
CA ILE A 67 14.02 8.94 -2.26
C ILE A 67 12.91 9.47 -1.34
N GLU A 68 12.97 10.76 -0.99
CA GLU A 68 11.97 11.37 -0.09
C GLU A 68 10.61 11.56 -0.76
N ILE A 69 10.61 11.89 -2.05
CA ILE A 69 9.39 12.19 -2.81
C ILE A 69 9.53 11.58 -4.21
N VAL A 70 8.54 10.77 -4.58
CA VAL A 70 8.34 10.35 -5.97
C VAL A 70 7.27 11.25 -6.57
N PRO A 71 7.60 12.14 -7.51
CA PRO A 71 6.62 13.04 -8.10
C PRO A 71 5.62 12.24 -8.96
N PHE A 72 4.36 12.65 -8.92
CA PHE A 72 3.38 12.15 -9.87
C PHE A 72 3.75 12.61 -11.28
N TRP A 73 3.91 11.66 -12.20
CA TRP A 73 4.15 12.00 -13.60
C TRP A 73 2.82 12.21 -14.33
N SER A 74 2.72 13.34 -15.01
CA SER A 74 1.63 13.67 -15.93
C SER A 74 2.25 14.00 -17.29
N SER A 75 2.03 13.14 -18.28
CA SER A 75 2.12 13.56 -19.68
C SER A 75 0.97 14.52 -19.96
N SER A 76 1.32 15.77 -20.22
CA SER A 76 0.46 16.69 -20.99
C SER A 76 0.37 16.24 -22.44
#